data_AF-A0A376TXN4-F1
#
_entry.id   AF-A0A376TXN4-F1
#
_cell.length_a   1.000
_cell.length_b   1.000
_cell.length_c   1.000
_cell.angle_alpha   90.00
_cell.angle_beta   90.00
_cell.angle_gamma   90.00
#
_symmetry.space_group_name_H-M   'P 1'
#
loop_
_entity.id
_entity.type
_entity.pdbx_description
1 polymer ?
#
loop_
_entity_poly.entity_id
_entity_poly.type
_entity_poly.pdbx_seq_one_letter_code
_entity_poly.pdbx_strand_id
1 'polypeptide(L)'
;MKIKNLLAGMVLLGMSTFAGNIWAADWGPCQTSNGVAHEYSFDFVQTIQVPSENKAGKILTQPFALGTKYSAYCECPDPIPDNGVVTYFKGVTLLPEPGTVDGYYKFNNYIDILTKIYVYTQLDIPVPFTDRSNGTAQKECTPYTANNWGTGGKGSISIYISHPFVGQMIIPKTRVASLFGTKKKGVYNDSQPMANVSISGSITVTQGCELAAGTRTGYSIRRISGP
;
A
#
# COMPACT_ATOMS: atom_id res chain seq x y z
N MET A 1 -9.68 69.23 43.01
CA MET A 1 -10.03 68.67 44.33
C MET A 1 -11.06 67.57 44.12
N LYS A 2 -10.68 66.30 44.40
CA LYS A 2 -11.54 65.14 44.76
C LYS A 2 -12.57 64.64 43.70
N ILE A 3 -12.92 63.38 43.53
CA ILE A 3 -12.59 62.06 44.10
C ILE A 3 -13.19 61.00 43.14
N LYS A 4 -12.62 59.78 43.18
CA LYS A 4 -12.98 58.54 42.46
C LYS A 4 -14.39 58.01 42.80
N ASN A 5 -14.93 57.12 41.95
CA ASN A 5 -15.50 55.78 42.23
C ASN A 5 -16.50 55.39 41.11
N LEU A 6 -16.24 54.43 40.20
CA LEU A 6 -16.23 52.97 40.35
C LEU A 6 -17.59 52.40 40.79
N LEU A 7 -18.38 51.88 39.85
CA LEU A 7 -19.45 50.90 40.07
C LEU A 7 -19.70 50.11 38.79
N ALA A 8 -19.54 48.79 38.92
CA ALA A 8 -19.65 47.77 37.90
C ALA A 8 -21.11 47.50 37.52
N GLY A 9 -21.38 47.34 36.22
CA GLY A 9 -22.65 46.84 35.69
C GLY A 9 -22.38 45.59 34.85
N MET A 10 -22.81 44.44 35.35
CA MET A 10 -22.73 43.13 34.69
C MET A 10 -23.36 43.16 33.29
N VAL A 11 -22.53 42.98 32.26
CA VAL A 11 -23.00 42.52 30.95
C VAL A 11 -23.07 41.00 31.01
N LEU A 12 -24.29 40.47 31.12
CA LEU A 12 -24.60 39.06 30.83
C LEU A 12 -24.36 38.83 29.33
N LEU A 13 -23.11 38.53 28.97
CA LEU A 13 -22.79 37.88 27.70
C LEU A 13 -23.30 36.45 27.80
N GLY A 14 -24.42 36.20 27.12
CA GLY A 14 -24.91 34.86 26.86
C GLY A 14 -23.84 34.07 26.12
N MET A 15 -23.09 33.26 26.86
CA MET A 15 -22.27 32.20 26.30
C MET A 15 -23.22 31.11 25.81
N SER A 16 -23.70 31.26 24.58
CA SER A 16 -24.33 30.17 23.85
C SER A 16 -23.26 29.11 23.58
N THR A 17 -23.17 28.14 24.48
CA THR A 17 -22.45 26.89 24.29
C THR A 17 -23.18 26.06 23.24
N PHE A 18 -22.86 26.27 21.97
CA PHE A 18 -23.10 25.25 20.96
C PHE A 18 -21.83 24.42 20.81
N ALA A 19 -21.61 23.51 21.77
CA ALA A 19 -20.84 22.30 21.49
C ALA A 19 -21.75 21.36 20.69
N GLY A 20 -22.07 21.75 19.45
CA GLY A 20 -22.73 20.87 18.50
C GLY A 20 -21.70 19.90 17.98
N ASN A 21 -21.89 18.61 18.22
CA ASN A 21 -21.17 17.58 17.47
C ASN A 21 -21.42 17.86 15.98
N ILE A 22 -20.38 18.21 15.23
CA ILE A 22 -20.49 18.46 13.79
C ILE A 22 -20.55 17.08 13.12
N TRP A 23 -21.75 16.54 12.97
CA TRP A 23 -22.00 15.35 12.17
C TRP A 23 -21.84 15.66 10.69
N ALA A 24 -21.50 14.66 9.88
CA ALA A 24 -21.48 14.84 8.44
C ALA A 24 -22.91 14.98 7.91
N ALA A 25 -23.11 15.75 6.84
CA ALA A 25 -24.43 15.88 6.22
C ALA A 25 -24.88 14.57 5.52
N ASP A 26 -23.93 13.67 5.24
CA ASP A 26 -24.14 12.38 4.57
C ASP A 26 -22.99 11.42 4.93
N TRP A 27 -23.07 10.18 4.44
CA TRP A 27 -21.98 9.22 4.48
C TRP A 27 -20.75 9.72 3.71
N GLY A 28 -19.56 9.38 4.21
CA GLY A 28 -18.33 9.94 3.66
C GLY A 28 -17.09 9.08 3.85
N PRO A 29 -15.91 9.71 3.72
CA PRO A 29 -14.60 9.05 3.80
C PRO A 29 -14.37 8.35 5.14
N CYS A 30 -13.48 7.36 5.09
CA CYS A 30 -12.99 6.66 6.26
C CYS A 30 -11.54 7.08 6.58
N GLN A 31 -11.21 7.13 7.86
CA GLN A 31 -9.89 7.49 8.36
C GLN A 31 -9.50 6.62 9.55
N THR A 32 -8.20 6.52 9.82
CA THR A 32 -7.70 5.83 11.01
C THR A 32 -8.03 6.62 12.27
N SER A 33 -8.26 5.93 13.38
CA SER A 33 -8.65 6.58 14.64
C SER A 33 -7.60 7.54 15.21
N ASN A 34 -6.32 7.31 14.90
CA ASN A 34 -5.20 8.17 15.30
C ASN A 34 -4.82 9.21 14.21
N GLY A 35 -5.55 9.23 13.09
CA GLY A 35 -5.28 10.09 11.95
C GLY A 35 -4.03 9.76 11.14
N VAL A 36 -3.28 8.71 11.51
CA VAL A 36 -2.05 8.26 10.84
C VAL A 36 -2.32 6.98 10.09
N ALA A 37 -1.89 6.91 8.83
CA ALA A 37 -2.04 5.71 8.01
C ALA A 37 -1.32 4.51 8.64
N HIS A 38 -1.97 3.34 8.62
CA HIS A 38 -1.34 2.10 9.08
C HIS A 38 -0.29 1.63 8.07
N GLU A 39 0.92 1.32 8.54
CA GLU A 39 2.01 0.90 7.67
C GLU A 39 2.09 -0.63 7.58
N TYR A 40 1.81 -1.17 6.40
CA TYR A 40 2.12 -2.54 6.04
C TYR A 40 3.47 -2.58 5.35
N SER A 41 4.41 -3.34 5.89
CA SER A 41 5.73 -3.54 5.31
C SER A 41 5.99 -5.02 5.16
N PHE A 42 6.51 -5.45 4.03
CA PHE A 42 6.88 -6.84 3.81
C PHE A 42 8.18 -6.94 3.00
N ASP A 43 8.89 -8.04 3.21
CA ASP A 43 10.16 -8.30 2.53
C ASP A 43 9.94 -9.13 1.27
N PHE A 44 10.37 -8.59 0.14
CA PHE A 44 10.44 -9.24 -1.16
C PHE A 44 11.86 -9.77 -1.35
N VAL A 45 12.02 -11.09 -1.21
CA VAL A 45 13.31 -11.77 -1.37
C VAL A 45 13.16 -12.85 -2.42
N GLN A 46 13.85 -12.67 -3.54
CA GLN A 46 13.77 -13.59 -4.68
C GLN A 46 15.17 -13.86 -5.24
N THR A 47 15.35 -15.06 -5.78
CA THR A 47 16.59 -15.45 -6.46
C THR A 47 16.28 -15.95 -7.86
N ILE A 48 16.89 -15.33 -8.87
CA ILE A 48 16.89 -15.81 -10.25
C ILE A 48 17.99 -16.88 -10.35
N GLN A 49 17.58 -18.15 -10.35
CA GLN A 49 18.47 -19.31 -10.28
C GLN A 49 19.19 -19.64 -11.59
N VAL A 50 18.57 -19.30 -12.72
CA VAL A 50 19.12 -19.52 -14.05
C VAL A 50 19.56 -18.16 -14.61
N PRO A 51 20.86 -17.92 -14.82
CA PRO A 51 21.35 -16.60 -15.23
C PRO A 51 20.73 -16.09 -16.54
N SER A 52 20.44 -16.98 -17.49
CA SER A 52 19.78 -16.64 -18.76
C SER A 52 18.31 -16.21 -18.61
N GLU A 53 17.69 -16.40 -17.44
CA GLU A 53 16.38 -15.87 -17.10
C GLU A 53 16.42 -14.44 -16.56
N ASN A 54 17.59 -13.92 -16.19
CA ASN A 54 17.76 -12.52 -15.86
C ASN A 54 17.77 -11.70 -17.14
N LYS A 55 16.57 -11.42 -17.66
CA LYS A 55 16.33 -10.68 -18.89
C LYS A 55 15.05 -9.85 -18.77
N ALA A 56 14.96 -8.84 -19.61
CA ALA A 56 13.73 -8.07 -19.76
C ALA A 56 12.53 -9.02 -19.99
N GLY A 57 11.44 -8.81 -19.27
CA GLY A 57 10.26 -9.66 -19.36
C GLY A 57 10.10 -10.69 -18.23
N LYS A 58 11.15 -10.96 -17.44
CA LYS A 58 11.03 -11.87 -16.29
C LYS A 58 10.12 -11.26 -15.24
N ILE A 59 9.16 -12.03 -14.74
CA ILE A 59 8.26 -11.63 -13.66
C ILE A 59 8.54 -12.49 -12.42
N LEU A 60 8.66 -11.83 -11.27
CA LEU A 60 8.79 -12.46 -9.96
C LEU A 60 7.60 -12.03 -9.10
N THR A 61 6.81 -12.97 -8.62
CA THR A 61 5.59 -12.68 -7.84
C THR A 61 5.68 -13.26 -6.44
N GLN A 62 5.33 -12.46 -5.44
CA GLN A 62 5.28 -12.89 -4.05
C GLN A 62 3.98 -12.39 -3.38
N PRO A 63 3.17 -13.28 -2.79
CA PRO A 63 2.03 -12.89 -1.98
C PRO A 63 2.47 -12.38 -0.60
N PHE A 64 1.65 -11.56 0.04
CA PHE A 64 1.84 -11.15 1.43
C PHE A 64 0.53 -11.23 2.21
N ALA A 65 0.62 -11.57 3.49
CA ALA A 65 -0.49 -11.59 4.44
C ALA A 65 0.06 -11.30 5.84
N LEU A 66 0.00 -10.03 6.26
CA LEU A 66 0.73 -9.53 7.43
C LEU A 66 -0.05 -9.67 8.75
N GLY A 67 -1.35 -9.97 8.70
CA GLY A 67 -2.20 -10.27 9.87
C GLY A 67 -2.46 -9.10 10.83
N THR A 68 -1.68 -8.03 10.78
CA THR A 68 -1.88 -6.84 11.61
C THR A 68 -3.11 -6.06 11.18
N LYS A 69 -3.78 -5.48 12.17
CA LYS A 69 -5.04 -4.76 12.03
C LYS A 69 -4.89 -3.35 12.56
N TYR A 70 -5.80 -2.47 12.17
CA TYR A 70 -5.84 -1.09 12.62
C TYR A 70 -7.27 -0.66 12.97
N SER A 71 -7.35 0.44 13.73
CA SER A 71 -8.60 1.07 14.10
C SER A 71 -8.94 2.19 13.12
N ALA A 72 -10.17 2.21 12.64
CA ALA A 72 -10.66 3.23 11.72
C ALA A 72 -12.16 3.44 11.88
N TYR A 73 -12.64 4.60 11.45
CA TYR A 73 -14.04 4.98 11.42
C TYR A 73 -14.31 5.80 10.16
N CYS A 74 -15.57 6.04 9.85
CA CYS A 74 -16.02 6.78 8.68
C CYS A 74 -16.94 7.93 9.06
N GLU A 75 -17.00 8.93 8.18
CA GLU A 75 -18.01 9.97 8.26
C GLU A 75 -19.40 9.37 8.03
N CYS A 76 -20.31 9.71 8.95
CA CYS A 76 -21.69 9.23 8.96
C CYS A 76 -22.65 10.37 9.27
N PRO A 77 -23.89 10.30 8.77
CA PRO A 77 -24.95 11.26 9.11
C PRO A 77 -25.42 11.14 10.57
N ASP A 78 -25.25 9.96 11.17
CA ASP A 78 -25.63 9.65 12.55
C ASP A 78 -24.50 8.82 13.21
N PRO A 79 -24.13 9.08 14.48
CA PRO A 79 -23.17 8.25 15.22
C PRO A 79 -23.60 6.79 15.41
N ILE A 80 -24.91 6.55 15.50
CA ILE A 80 -25.52 5.25 15.80
C ILE A 80 -26.60 4.99 14.76
N PRO A 81 -26.23 4.82 13.47
CA PRO A 81 -27.21 4.69 12.41
C PRO A 81 -28.01 3.39 12.57
N ASP A 82 -29.29 3.42 12.21
CA ASP A 82 -30.15 2.22 12.26
C ASP A 82 -29.66 1.11 11.31
N ASN A 83 -29.09 1.49 10.17
CA ASN A 83 -28.59 0.58 9.15
C ASN A 83 -27.10 0.80 8.87
N GLY A 84 -26.38 -0.31 8.62
CA GLY A 84 -25.00 -0.24 8.16
C GLY A 84 -24.90 0.02 6.66
N VAL A 85 -23.80 0.62 6.23
CA VAL A 85 -23.49 0.87 4.82
C VAL A 85 -22.22 0.13 4.44
N VAL A 86 -22.15 -0.34 3.20
CA VAL A 86 -20.97 -1.05 2.68
C VAL A 86 -19.76 -0.11 2.59
N THR A 87 -18.57 -0.63 2.82
CA THR A 87 -17.34 0.14 2.62
C THR A 87 -16.80 -0.08 1.21
N TYR A 88 -16.42 1.01 0.54
CA TYR A 88 -15.73 1.02 -0.73
C TYR A 88 -14.28 1.43 -0.55
N PHE A 89 -13.38 0.77 -1.27
CA PHE A 89 -11.95 1.03 -1.21
C PHE A 89 -11.43 1.58 -2.53
N LYS A 90 -10.43 2.46 -2.39
CA LYS A 90 -9.61 2.99 -3.48
C LYS A 90 -8.15 2.71 -3.19
N GLY A 91 -7.44 2.14 -4.14
CA GLY A 91 -6.00 1.94 -4.10
C GLY A 91 -5.33 2.90 -5.07
N VAL A 92 -4.27 3.58 -4.64
CA VAL A 92 -3.49 4.51 -5.45
C VAL A 92 -2.02 4.07 -5.43
N THR A 93 -1.36 4.12 -6.58
CA THR A 93 0.09 3.89 -6.66
C THR A 93 0.84 5.12 -6.16
N LEU A 94 1.93 4.91 -5.44
CA LEU A 94 2.84 5.98 -5.02
C LEU A 94 4.08 6.08 -5.91
N LEU A 95 4.20 5.19 -6.90
CA LEU A 95 5.26 5.21 -7.88
C LEU A 95 4.88 6.18 -9.01
N PRO A 96 5.74 7.14 -9.37
CA PRO A 96 5.35 8.32 -10.15
C PRO A 96 5.18 8.05 -11.64
N GLU A 97 5.88 7.04 -12.17
CA GLU A 97 5.96 6.77 -13.61
C GLU A 97 5.31 5.42 -13.93
N PRO A 98 4.52 5.34 -15.02
CA PRO A 98 4.16 4.06 -15.62
C PRO A 98 5.40 3.23 -15.92
N GLY A 99 5.29 1.91 -15.73
CA GLY A 99 6.35 0.96 -16.05
C GLY A 99 6.35 0.58 -17.53
N THR A 100 7.17 -0.42 -17.85
CA THR A 100 7.33 -0.96 -19.20
C THR A 100 6.07 -1.67 -19.70
N VAL A 101 5.27 -2.22 -18.79
CA VAL A 101 4.06 -3.00 -19.09
C VAL A 101 2.86 -2.37 -18.37
N ASP A 102 1.70 -2.35 -19.03
CA ASP A 102 0.47 -1.83 -18.46
C ASP A 102 0.15 -2.44 -17.08
N GLY A 103 -0.18 -1.56 -16.13
CA GLY A 103 -0.45 -1.92 -14.74
C GLY A 103 0.80 -2.03 -13.86
N TYR A 104 2.00 -2.06 -14.42
CA TYR A 104 3.24 -1.92 -13.66
C TYR A 104 3.64 -0.45 -13.57
N TYR A 105 4.34 -0.10 -12.50
CA TYR A 105 4.88 1.23 -12.27
C TYR A 105 6.37 1.15 -12.01
N LYS A 106 7.11 2.09 -12.58
CA LYS A 106 8.57 2.08 -12.51
C LYS A 106 9.05 2.30 -11.09
N PHE A 107 9.95 1.43 -10.62
CA PHE A 107 10.55 1.54 -9.30
C PHE A 107 11.99 2.07 -9.38
N ASN A 108 12.78 1.54 -10.32
CA ASN A 108 14.10 2.04 -10.65
C ASN A 108 14.42 1.72 -12.12
N ASN A 109 15.69 1.84 -12.54
CA ASN A 109 16.09 1.59 -13.93
C ASN A 109 16.03 0.12 -14.35
N TYR A 110 15.86 -0.81 -13.42
CA TYR A 110 15.97 -2.24 -13.67
C TYR A 110 14.66 -2.99 -13.45
N ILE A 111 13.75 -2.44 -12.63
CA ILE A 111 12.51 -3.11 -12.27
C ILE A 111 11.30 -2.18 -12.24
N ASP A 112 10.16 -2.76 -12.62
CA ASP A 112 8.83 -2.19 -12.46
C ASP A 112 7.98 -3.05 -11.53
N ILE A 113 6.99 -2.46 -10.87
CA ILE A 113 6.23 -3.10 -9.80
C ILE A 113 4.73 -3.00 -10.07
N LEU A 114 4.06 -4.14 -9.99
CA LEU A 114 2.62 -4.25 -9.90
C LEU A 114 2.25 -4.63 -8.47
N THR A 115 1.47 -3.77 -7.82
CA THR A 115 0.92 -4.04 -6.48
C THR A 115 -0.54 -4.46 -6.60
N LYS A 116 -0.91 -5.56 -5.96
CA LYS A 116 -2.31 -5.96 -5.78
C LYS A 116 -2.67 -5.93 -4.31
N ILE A 117 -3.84 -5.38 -3.99
CA ILE A 117 -4.37 -5.34 -2.63
C ILE A 117 -5.62 -6.20 -2.57
N TYR A 118 -5.70 -7.07 -1.56
CA TYR A 118 -6.87 -7.86 -1.27
C TYR A 118 -7.98 -6.98 -0.67
N VAL A 119 -9.14 -6.96 -1.33
CA VAL A 119 -10.38 -6.41 -0.77
C VAL A 119 -11.36 -7.57 -0.58
N TYR A 120 -11.98 -7.67 0.59
CA TYR A 120 -12.94 -8.75 0.89
C TYR A 120 -14.04 -8.79 -0.19
N THR A 121 -14.47 -9.99 -0.60
CA THR A 121 -15.34 -10.28 -1.78
C THR A 121 -14.77 -10.00 -3.18
N GLN A 122 -13.68 -9.23 -3.30
CA GLN A 122 -13.10 -8.86 -4.60
C GLN A 122 -11.77 -9.56 -4.90
N LEU A 123 -11.15 -10.19 -3.90
CA LEU A 123 -9.82 -10.79 -3.97
C LEU A 123 -8.73 -9.74 -4.24
N ASP A 124 -7.60 -10.16 -4.81
CA ASP A 124 -6.45 -9.32 -5.12
C ASP A 124 -6.72 -8.43 -6.34
N ILE A 125 -6.87 -7.12 -6.11
CA ILE A 125 -7.14 -6.14 -7.16
C ILE A 125 -5.86 -5.36 -7.49
N PRO A 126 -5.47 -5.21 -8.77
CA PRO A 126 -4.34 -4.37 -9.17
C PRO A 126 -4.57 -2.90 -8.80
N VAL A 127 -3.55 -2.28 -8.21
CA VAL A 127 -3.49 -0.84 -7.94
C VAL A 127 -3.03 -0.12 -9.22
N PRO A 128 -3.66 0.99 -9.62
CA PRO A 128 -4.77 1.69 -8.95
C PRO A 128 -6.16 1.10 -9.21
N PHE A 129 -7.08 1.30 -8.27
CA PHE A 129 -8.50 0.96 -8.41
C PHE A 129 -9.37 1.92 -7.60
N THR A 130 -10.64 2.09 -7.96
CA THR A 130 -11.62 2.89 -7.21
C THR A 130 -12.92 2.13 -6.95
N ASP A 131 -13.65 2.52 -5.91
CA ASP A 131 -15.00 2.08 -5.58
C ASP A 131 -15.20 0.55 -5.49
N ARG A 132 -14.16 -0.16 -5.02
CA ARG A 132 -14.22 -1.61 -4.83
C ARG A 132 -14.83 -1.93 -3.47
N SER A 133 -16.04 -2.46 -3.49
CA SER A 133 -16.80 -2.79 -2.28
C SER A 133 -16.19 -3.98 -1.56
N ASN A 134 -16.17 -3.93 -0.23
CA ASN A 134 -15.94 -5.13 0.57
C ASN A 134 -17.20 -5.98 0.77
N GLY A 135 -18.38 -5.54 0.31
CA GLY A 135 -19.63 -6.29 0.49
C GLY A 135 -20.12 -6.40 1.95
N THR A 136 -19.50 -5.73 2.91
CA THR A 136 -19.91 -5.79 4.32
C THR A 136 -20.57 -4.48 4.73
N ALA A 137 -21.88 -4.52 4.96
CA ALA A 137 -22.63 -3.39 5.51
C ALA A 137 -22.39 -3.31 7.02
N GLN A 138 -21.86 -2.19 7.49
CA GLN A 138 -21.43 -2.00 8.88
C GLN A 138 -21.59 -0.52 9.30
N LYS A 139 -21.48 -0.26 10.61
CA LYS A 139 -21.82 1.02 11.27
C LYS A 139 -20.61 1.69 11.94
N GLU A 140 -19.46 1.72 11.28
CA GLU A 140 -18.20 2.25 11.82
C GLU A 140 -18.19 3.79 11.88
N CYS A 141 -19.13 4.39 12.61
CA CYS A 141 -19.38 5.84 12.63
C CYS A 141 -18.74 6.57 13.82
N THR A 142 -18.24 5.82 14.79
CA THR A 142 -17.59 6.37 15.98
C THR A 142 -16.14 5.91 16.04
N PRO A 143 -15.20 6.80 16.39
CA PRO A 143 -13.87 6.37 16.80
C PRO A 143 -13.98 5.29 17.89
N TYR A 144 -13.10 4.29 17.87
CA TYR A 144 -12.95 3.23 18.89
C TYR A 144 -13.90 2.01 18.85
N THR A 145 -14.97 2.02 18.04
CA THR A 145 -15.85 0.83 17.91
C THR A 145 -15.35 -0.17 16.87
N ALA A 146 -14.57 0.27 15.89
CA ALA A 146 -14.09 -0.56 14.79
C ALA A 146 -12.55 -0.72 14.82
N ASN A 147 -12.09 -1.72 15.57
CA ASN A 147 -10.66 -2.01 15.81
C ASN A 147 -10.13 -3.21 14.97
N ASN A 148 -10.86 -3.59 13.92
CA ASN A 148 -10.62 -4.85 13.20
C ASN A 148 -10.45 -4.65 11.68
N TRP A 149 -9.98 -3.47 11.26
CA TRP A 149 -9.71 -3.23 9.85
C TRP A 149 -8.39 -3.89 9.45
N GLY A 150 -8.38 -4.61 8.32
CA GLY A 150 -7.20 -5.30 7.81
C GLY A 150 -6.98 -5.17 6.30
N THR A 151 -7.82 -4.40 5.60
CA THR A 151 -7.64 -4.15 4.16
C THR A 151 -6.30 -3.44 3.94
N GLY A 152 -5.53 -3.86 2.94
CA GLY A 152 -4.14 -3.41 2.74
C GLY A 152 -3.10 -4.35 3.33
N GLY A 153 -3.46 -5.18 4.31
CA GLY A 153 -2.54 -6.14 4.95
C GLY A 153 -2.37 -7.48 4.22
N LYS A 154 -3.10 -7.69 3.12
CA LYS A 154 -3.02 -8.89 2.28
C LYS A 154 -3.04 -8.49 0.81
N GLY A 155 -2.32 -9.25 -0.02
CA GLY A 155 -2.30 -9.07 -1.46
C GLY A 155 -1.09 -9.76 -2.10
N SER A 156 -0.61 -9.19 -3.19
CA SER A 156 0.58 -9.69 -3.89
C SER A 156 1.35 -8.57 -4.57
N ILE A 157 2.66 -8.76 -4.70
CA ILE A 157 3.52 -7.91 -5.53
C ILE A 157 4.14 -8.74 -6.62
N SER A 158 4.13 -8.19 -7.83
CA SER A 158 4.86 -8.72 -8.97
C SER A 158 5.89 -7.70 -9.41
N ILE A 159 7.14 -8.15 -9.54
CA ILE A 159 8.25 -7.36 -10.05
C ILE A 159 8.55 -7.82 -11.47
N TYR A 160 8.53 -6.88 -12.41
CA TYR A 160 8.94 -7.06 -13.80
C TYR A 160 10.39 -6.60 -13.94
N ILE A 161 11.27 -7.46 -14.45
CA ILE A 161 12.63 -7.07 -14.81
C ILE A 161 12.55 -6.29 -16.12
N SER A 162 12.86 -4.99 -16.08
CA SER A 162 12.94 -4.12 -17.26
C SER A 162 14.34 -4.13 -17.87
N HIS A 163 15.38 -4.17 -17.03
CA HIS A 163 16.77 -4.35 -17.47
C HIS A 163 17.49 -5.39 -16.61
N PRO A 164 18.27 -6.30 -17.22
CA PRO A 164 19.06 -7.26 -16.47
C PRO A 164 20.15 -6.58 -15.65
N PHE A 165 20.50 -7.19 -14.52
CA PHE A 165 21.55 -6.69 -13.61
C PHE A 165 22.41 -7.83 -13.08
N VAL A 166 23.62 -7.54 -12.60
CA VAL A 166 24.54 -8.56 -12.11
C VAL A 166 24.55 -8.58 -10.58
N GLY A 167 24.65 -9.77 -9.99
CA GLY A 167 24.77 -9.94 -8.55
C GLY A 167 23.44 -9.70 -7.84
N GLN A 168 23.43 -8.77 -6.88
CA GLN A 168 22.27 -8.51 -6.03
C GLN A 168 21.80 -7.07 -6.18
N MET A 169 20.48 -6.90 -6.30
CA MET A 169 19.81 -5.61 -6.20
C MET A 169 19.10 -5.51 -4.86
N ILE A 170 19.40 -4.44 -4.11
CA ILE A 170 18.72 -4.13 -2.86
C ILE A 170 17.53 -3.21 -3.14
N ILE A 171 16.38 -3.56 -2.57
CA ILE A 171 15.15 -2.77 -2.60
C ILE A 171 15.04 -2.06 -1.25
N PRO A 172 15.31 -0.74 -1.19
CA PRO A 172 15.15 0.02 0.05
C PRO A 172 13.67 0.09 0.43
N LYS A 173 13.39 0.24 1.73
CA LYS A 173 12.03 0.38 2.23
C LYS A 173 11.31 1.55 1.55
N THR A 174 10.34 1.24 0.72
CA THR A 174 9.65 2.22 -0.13
C THR A 174 8.16 1.95 -0.14
N ARG A 175 7.35 3.00 0.09
CA ARG A 175 5.89 2.92 -0.06
C ARG A 175 5.55 2.87 -1.54
N VAL A 176 4.77 1.86 -1.94
CA VAL A 176 4.38 1.63 -3.34
C VAL A 176 2.89 1.86 -3.59
N ALA A 177 2.06 1.79 -2.53
CA ALA A 177 0.63 2.03 -2.65
C ALA A 177 0.04 2.64 -1.37
N SER A 178 -1.02 3.42 -1.55
CA SER A 178 -1.89 3.92 -0.48
C SER A 178 -3.31 3.40 -0.68
N LEU A 179 -3.98 3.11 0.43
CA LEU A 179 -5.36 2.63 0.49
C LEU A 179 -6.25 3.67 1.18
N PHE A 180 -7.39 3.95 0.56
CA PHE A 180 -8.43 4.83 1.08
C PHE A 180 -9.75 4.06 1.17
N GLY A 181 -10.60 4.46 2.12
CA GLY A 181 -11.93 3.89 2.31
C GLY A 181 -13.00 4.97 2.35
N THR A 182 -14.22 4.58 2.02
CA THR A 182 -15.40 5.46 2.11
C THR A 182 -16.68 4.65 2.27
N LYS A 183 -17.70 5.25 2.88
CA LYS A 183 -19.08 4.75 2.88
C LYS A 183 -19.91 5.30 1.71
N LYS A 184 -19.38 6.25 0.93
CA LYS A 184 -20.05 6.86 -0.22
C LYS A 184 -19.15 6.84 -1.45
N LYS A 185 -19.57 6.14 -2.51
CA LYS A 185 -18.81 6.01 -3.75
C LYS A 185 -18.36 7.37 -4.29
N GLY A 186 -17.13 7.43 -4.78
CA GLY A 186 -16.52 8.65 -5.33
C GLY A 186 -16.16 9.73 -4.30
N VAL A 187 -16.45 9.55 -3.01
CA VAL A 187 -16.16 10.54 -1.96
C VAL A 187 -15.05 10.01 -1.06
N TYR A 188 -13.81 10.44 -1.28
CA TYR A 188 -12.64 10.01 -0.52
C TYR A 188 -11.87 11.20 0.05
N ASN A 189 -11.17 11.01 1.16
CA ASN A 189 -10.21 11.98 1.67
C ASN A 189 -8.80 11.62 1.15
N ASP A 190 -8.41 12.21 0.02
CA ASP A 190 -7.14 11.91 -0.65
C ASP A 190 -5.90 12.40 0.09
N SER A 191 -6.07 13.26 1.09
CA SER A 191 -4.98 13.72 1.95
C SER A 191 -4.64 12.74 3.08
N GLN A 192 -5.51 11.77 3.36
CA GLN A 192 -5.40 10.93 4.55
C GLN A 192 -5.67 9.44 4.22
N PRO A 193 -4.64 8.70 3.79
CA PRO A 193 -4.78 7.27 3.55
C PRO A 193 -5.03 6.51 4.85
N MET A 194 -5.79 5.43 4.75
CA MET A 194 -6.03 4.52 5.87
C MET A 194 -4.85 3.58 6.11
N ALA A 195 -4.21 3.14 5.02
CA ALA A 195 -3.05 2.26 5.08
C ALA A 195 -2.10 2.54 3.92
N ASN A 196 -0.80 2.29 4.15
CA ASN A 196 0.23 2.30 3.14
C ASN A 196 0.85 0.91 3.02
N VAL A 197 1.18 0.50 1.81
CA VAL A 197 1.92 -0.73 1.52
C VAL A 197 3.34 -0.35 1.13
N SER A 198 4.30 -0.86 1.88
CA SER A 198 5.73 -0.70 1.69
C SER A 198 6.40 -2.02 1.35
N ILE A 199 7.44 -1.93 0.53
CA ILE A 199 8.27 -3.06 0.13
C ILE A 199 9.70 -2.80 0.58
N SER A 200 10.41 -3.85 0.96
CA SER A 200 11.86 -3.87 1.14
C SER A 200 12.40 -5.22 0.68
N GLY A 201 13.70 -5.38 0.51
CA GLY A 201 14.31 -6.70 0.33
C GLY A 201 15.38 -6.73 -0.75
N SER A 202 15.46 -7.83 -1.49
CA SER A 202 16.47 -7.99 -2.52
C SER A 202 16.11 -9.00 -3.60
N ILE A 203 16.69 -8.80 -4.79
CA ILE A 203 16.66 -9.77 -5.87
C ILE A 203 18.10 -10.16 -6.18
N THR A 204 18.40 -11.45 -6.12
CA THR A 204 19.75 -11.99 -6.39
C THR A 204 19.74 -12.79 -7.68
N VAL A 205 20.74 -12.60 -8.52
CA VAL A 205 20.97 -13.41 -9.72
C VAL A 205 22.14 -14.34 -9.43
N THR A 206 21.94 -15.64 -9.60
CA THR A 206 23.04 -16.61 -9.48
C THR A 206 24.04 -16.39 -10.61
N GLN A 207 25.33 -16.61 -10.32
CA GLN A 207 26.34 -16.64 -11.37
C GLN A 207 26.35 -18.04 -11.97
N GLY A 208 26.30 -18.13 -13.30
CA GLY A 208 26.49 -19.38 -14.02
C GLY A 208 27.18 -19.11 -15.35
N CYS A 209 28.21 -19.90 -15.64
CA CYS A 209 28.80 -19.98 -16.96
C CYS A 209 28.00 -21.00 -17.77
N GLU A 210 27.19 -20.56 -18.72
CA GLU A 210 26.71 -21.48 -19.75
C GLU A 210 27.89 -21.81 -20.68
N LEU A 211 28.35 -23.06 -20.65
CA LEU A 211 29.28 -23.55 -21.67
C LEU A 211 28.59 -23.49 -23.03
N ALA A 212 29.19 -22.81 -24.00
CA ALA A 212 28.61 -22.69 -25.34
C ALA A 212 28.37 -24.09 -25.95
N ALA A 213 27.17 -24.30 -26.50
CA ALA A 213 26.83 -25.52 -27.20
C ALA A 213 27.81 -25.75 -28.36
N GLY A 214 28.56 -26.86 -28.32
CA GLY A 214 29.60 -27.20 -29.29
C GLY A 214 31.04 -27.10 -28.76
N THR A 215 31.25 -26.69 -27.50
CA THR A 215 32.58 -26.69 -26.88
C THR A 215 33.05 -28.13 -26.65
N ARG A 216 33.84 -28.69 -27.58
CA ARG A 216 34.58 -29.93 -27.37
C ARG A 216 35.81 -29.62 -26.52
N THR A 217 35.80 -29.99 -25.25
CA THR A 217 37.02 -30.05 -24.41
C THR A 217 37.88 -31.22 -24.88
N GLY A 218 38.58 -31.03 -25.99
CA GLY A 218 39.59 -31.97 -26.48
C GLY A 218 40.88 -31.81 -25.68
N TYR A 219 41.12 -32.69 -24.72
CA TYR A 219 42.42 -32.77 -24.05
C TYR A 219 43.36 -33.62 -24.91
N SER A 220 44.36 -32.99 -25.54
CA SER A 220 45.40 -33.70 -26.31
C SER A 220 46.48 -34.21 -25.35
N ILE A 221 46.42 -35.49 -24.98
CA ILE A 221 47.52 -36.17 -24.28
C ILE A 221 48.63 -36.43 -25.30
N ARG A 222 49.69 -35.63 -25.29
CA ARG A 222 50.93 -35.97 -26.00
C ARG A 222 51.64 -37.09 -25.23
N ARG A 223 51.72 -38.29 -25.81
CA ARG A 223 52.67 -39.30 -25.34
C ARG A 223 54.09 -38.78 -25.59
N ILE A 224 54.85 -38.60 -24.52
CA ILE A 224 56.30 -38.43 -24.60
C ILE A 224 56.88 -39.85 -24.57
N SER A 225 57.27 -40.38 -25.72
CA SER A 225 58.13 -41.57 -25.79
C SER A 225 59.58 -41.13 -25.56
N GLY A 226 60.12 -41.46 -24.39
CA GLY A 226 61.54 -41.35 -24.08
C GLY A 226 62.38 -42.43 -24.80
N PRO A 227 63.72 -42.27 -24.78
CA PRO A 227 64.67 -42.87 -25.71
C PRO A 227 64.74 -44.40 -25.70
#